data_AF-A0A5E4CFU9-F1
#
_entry.id   AF-A0A5E4CFU9-F1
#
_cell.length_a   1.000
_cell.length_b   1.000
_cell.length_c   1.000
_cell.angle_alpha   90.00
_cell.angle_beta   90.00
_cell.angle_gamma   90.00
#
_symmetry.space_group_name_H-M   'P 1'
#
loop_
_entity.id
_entity.type
_entity.pdbx_description
1 polymer ?
#
loop_
_entity_poly.entity_id
_entity_poly.type
_entity_poly.pdbx_seq_one_letter_code
_entity_poly.pdbx_strand_id
1 'polypeptide(L)'
;MLWSALWCRLIQNWWSRHKIKRGIQDASIPQWENDWNLQPMNIHGLMDEYLEMVLQFGFTTIFVAAFPLAPLLALLNNIIEIRLDAYKFVTQWRRPLPARATDIGIWLGILEGIGILAVITNAFVIAITSDYIPRFVYEYKYGPCANHVEQNE
;
A
#
# COMPACT_ATOMS: atom_id res chain seq x y z
N MET A 1 0.66 27.02 -7.81
CA MET A 1 1.92 27.15 -8.58
C MET A 1 3.18 26.78 -7.78
N LEU A 2 3.22 26.93 -6.45
CA LEU A 2 4.40 26.63 -5.61
C LEU A 2 4.74 25.12 -5.46
N TRP A 3 3.77 24.21 -5.64
CA TRP A 3 4.00 22.76 -5.52
C TRP A 3 4.82 22.15 -6.67
N SER A 4 4.71 22.70 -7.89
CA SER A 4 5.50 22.23 -9.03
C SER A 4 7.00 22.51 -8.86
N ALA A 5 7.34 23.65 -8.25
CA ALA A 5 8.72 24.08 -8.05
C ALA A 5 9.43 23.29 -6.94
N LEU A 6 8.69 22.88 -5.89
CA LEU A 6 9.22 22.01 -4.84
C LEU A 6 9.50 20.61 -5.38
N TRP A 7 8.60 20.07 -6.20
CA TRP A 7 8.79 18.76 -6.85
C TRP A 7 9.97 18.76 -7.83
N CYS A 8 10.10 19.81 -8.66
CA CYS A 8 11.25 19.98 -9.55
C CYS A 8 12.58 20.14 -8.79
N ARG A 9 12.59 20.87 -7.66
CA ARG A 9 13.80 20.99 -6.82
C ARG A 9 14.20 19.66 -6.20
N LEU A 10 13.25 18.87 -5.71
CA LEU A 10 13.55 17.56 -5.12
C LEU A 10 14.10 16.58 -6.16
N ILE A 11 13.50 16.54 -7.36
CA ILE A 11 13.99 15.72 -8.47
C ILE A 11 15.37 16.19 -8.94
N GLN A 12 15.59 17.50 -9.10
CA GLN A 12 16.90 18.03 -9.45
C GLN A 12 17.95 17.75 -8.38
N ASN A 13 17.60 17.83 -7.09
CA ASN A 13 18.53 17.54 -6.00
C ASN A 13 18.88 16.04 -5.96
N TRP A 14 17.91 15.18 -6.24
CA TRP A 14 18.10 13.74 -6.37
C TRP A 14 18.99 13.39 -7.58
N TRP A 15 18.73 13.99 -8.74
CA TRP A 15 19.57 13.83 -9.95
C TRP A 15 20.99 14.40 -9.79
N SER A 16 21.15 15.54 -9.11
CA SER A 16 22.45 16.16 -8.83
C SER A 16 23.27 15.33 -7.85
N ARG A 17 22.65 14.80 -6.79
CA ARG A 17 23.31 13.86 -5.85
C ARG A 17 23.73 12.56 -6.53
N HIS A 18 23.00 12.10 -7.54
CA HIS A 18 23.42 10.95 -8.37
C HIS A 18 24.62 11.24 -9.28
N LYS A 19 24.84 12.49 -9.71
CA LYS A 19 26.05 12.86 -10.46
C LYS A 19 27.28 12.99 -9.56
N ILE A 20 27.13 13.47 -8.33
CA ILE A 20 28.25 13.70 -7.40
C ILE A 20 28.85 12.39 -6.86
N LYS A 21 28.06 11.32 -6.68
CA LYS A 21 28.58 9.99 -6.30
C LYS A 21 29.42 9.28 -7.39
N ARG A 22 29.44 9.79 -8.64
CA ARG A 22 30.32 9.25 -9.69
C ARG A 22 31.72 9.87 -9.70
N GLY A 23 31.92 10.99 -9.00
CA GLY A 23 33.19 11.73 -8.99
C GLY A 23 34.16 11.36 -7.86
N ILE A 24 33.76 10.47 -6.94
CA ILE A 24 34.58 10.01 -5.80
C ILE A 24 34.58 8.47 -5.81
N GLN A 25 34.99 7.87 -6.93
CA GLN A 25 35.58 6.52 -6.90
C GLN A 25 37.10 6.67 -6.89
N ASP A 26 37.58 7.47 -5.94
CA ASP A 26 39.01 7.65 -5.69
C ASP A 26 39.44 6.66 -4.61
N ALA A 27 40.47 5.87 -4.95
CA ALA A 27 41.01 4.65 -4.31
C ALA A 27 40.34 3.35 -4.79
N SER A 28 41.13 2.45 -5.39
CA SER A 28 40.70 1.16 -5.93
C SER A 28 40.32 0.17 -4.82
N ILE A 29 39.23 0.45 -4.10
CA ILE A 29 38.66 -0.47 -3.12
C ILE A 29 38.15 -1.68 -3.92
N PRO A 30 38.63 -2.89 -3.59
CA PRO A 30 38.19 -4.08 -4.30
C PRO A 30 36.70 -4.33 -4.06
N GLN A 31 36.02 -4.91 -5.05
CA GLN A 31 34.55 -5.03 -5.04
C GLN A 31 34.00 -5.76 -3.80
N TRP A 32 34.71 -6.76 -3.29
CA TRP A 32 34.32 -7.48 -2.08
C TRP A 32 34.26 -6.55 -0.86
N GLU A 33 35.19 -5.61 -0.72
CA GLU A 33 35.22 -4.66 0.41
C GLU A 33 34.07 -3.65 0.33
N ASN A 34 33.70 -3.23 -0.89
CA ASN A 34 32.48 -2.44 -1.11
C ASN A 34 31.22 -3.22 -0.71
N ASP A 35 31.15 -4.51 -1.05
CA ASP A 35 30.02 -5.38 -0.67
C ASP A 35 29.99 -5.68 0.84
N TRP A 36 31.16 -5.72 1.51
CA TRP A 36 31.25 -5.87 2.95
C TRP A 36 30.71 -4.67 3.72
N ASN A 37 30.81 -3.47 3.16
CA ASN A 37 30.29 -2.25 3.76
C ASN A 37 28.77 -2.07 3.62
N LEU A 38 28.10 -2.89 2.79
CA LEU A 38 26.63 -2.91 2.69
C LEU A 38 26.00 -3.59 3.91
N GLN A 39 24.74 -3.22 4.20
CA GLN A 39 24.02 -3.81 5.32
C GLN A 39 23.70 -5.29 5.03
N PRO A 40 23.94 -6.21 5.98
CA PRO A 40 23.55 -7.61 5.83
C PRO A 40 22.02 -7.72 5.88
N MET A 41 21.44 -8.56 5.01
CA MET A 41 20.01 -8.83 5.01
C MET A 41 19.60 -9.60 6.26
N ASN A 42 19.01 -8.90 7.23
CA ASN A 42 18.45 -9.51 8.43
C ASN A 42 17.08 -10.11 8.12
N ILE A 43 16.74 -11.20 8.80
CA ILE A 43 15.43 -11.87 8.70
C ILE A 43 14.29 -10.88 9.04
N HIS A 44 14.54 -9.94 9.95
CA HIS A 44 13.58 -8.87 10.30
C HIS A 44 13.33 -7.89 9.15
N GLY A 45 14.32 -7.61 8.30
CA GLY A 45 14.17 -6.64 7.21
C GLY A 45 13.12 -7.08 6.18
N LEU A 46 13.06 -8.38 5.89
CA LEU A 46 12.03 -8.92 5.00
C LEU A 46 10.64 -8.89 5.67
N MET A 47 10.56 -9.09 6.98
CA MET A 47 9.30 -9.00 7.72
C MET A 47 8.74 -7.59 7.71
N ASP A 48 9.58 -6.57 7.85
CA ASP A 48 9.17 -5.17 7.80
C ASP A 48 8.60 -4.79 6.43
N GLU A 49 9.22 -5.27 5.34
CA GLU A 49 8.74 -5.05 3.96
C GLU A 49 7.39 -5.76 3.70
N TYR A 50 7.20 -6.97 4.22
CA TYR A 50 5.88 -7.62 4.15
C TYR A 50 4.83 -6.90 5.00
N LEU A 51 5.20 -6.44 6.20
CA LEU A 51 4.30 -5.72 7.09
C LEU A 51 3.81 -4.42 6.45
N GLU A 52 4.69 -3.68 5.79
CA GLU A 52 4.35 -2.46 5.05
C GLU A 52 3.29 -2.73 3.97
N MET A 53 3.48 -3.77 3.16
CA MET A 53 2.49 -4.18 2.15
C MET A 53 1.15 -4.61 2.78
N VAL A 54 1.19 -5.36 3.88
CA VAL A 54 -0.01 -5.85 4.58
C VAL A 54 -0.79 -4.69 5.20
N LEU A 55 -0.11 -3.70 5.79
CA LEU A 55 -0.77 -2.51 6.32
C LEU A 55 -1.46 -1.72 5.20
N GLN A 56 -0.78 -1.53 4.06
CA GLN A 56 -1.38 -0.86 2.91
C GLN A 56 -2.63 -1.59 2.39
N PHE A 57 -2.59 -2.93 2.33
CA PHE A 57 -3.76 -3.74 2.00
C PHE A 57 -4.89 -3.57 3.03
N GLY A 58 -4.57 -3.58 4.32
CA GLY A 58 -5.54 -3.38 5.40
C GLY A 58 -6.24 -2.02 5.33
N PHE A 59 -5.48 -0.93 5.14
CA PHE A 59 -6.07 0.40 4.98
C PHE A 59 -6.96 0.51 3.75
N THR A 60 -6.56 -0.11 2.65
CA THR A 60 -7.31 -0.06 1.39
C THR A 60 -8.61 -0.86 1.46
N THR A 61 -8.64 -1.97 2.20
CA THR A 61 -9.79 -2.88 2.24
C THR A 61 -10.79 -2.55 3.35
N ILE A 62 -10.31 -2.22 4.55
CA ILE A 62 -11.19 -1.98 5.72
C ILE A 62 -11.95 -0.65 5.59
N PHE A 63 -11.36 0.36 4.94
CA PHE A 63 -11.93 1.72 4.85
C PHE A 63 -12.42 2.11 3.46
N VAL A 64 -12.59 1.13 2.56
CA VAL A 64 -12.99 1.41 1.17
C VAL A 64 -14.36 2.07 1.08
N ALA A 65 -15.30 1.72 1.98
CA ALA A 65 -16.63 2.31 2.03
C ALA A 65 -16.63 3.82 2.38
N ALA A 66 -15.59 4.30 3.07
CA ALA A 66 -15.46 5.72 3.44
C ALA A 66 -14.70 6.54 2.39
N PHE A 67 -13.72 5.94 1.69
CA PHE A 67 -12.94 6.62 0.67
C PHE A 67 -12.74 5.75 -0.58
N PRO A 68 -13.61 5.88 -1.60
CA PRO A 68 -13.57 5.03 -2.79
C PRO A 68 -12.34 5.24 -3.69
N LEU A 69 -11.57 6.32 -3.47
CA LEU A 69 -10.32 6.61 -4.18
C LEU A 69 -9.08 5.95 -3.54
N ALA A 70 -9.21 5.33 -2.36
CA ALA A 70 -8.09 4.66 -1.68
C ALA A 70 -7.36 3.63 -2.57
N PRO A 71 -8.06 2.77 -3.34
CA PRO A 71 -7.40 1.77 -4.18
C PRO A 71 -6.53 2.38 -5.28
N LEU A 72 -6.89 3.56 -5.80
CA LEU A 72 -6.11 4.25 -6.83
C LEU A 72 -4.80 4.79 -6.24
N LEU A 73 -4.86 5.39 -5.05
CA LEU A 73 -3.66 5.85 -4.33
C LEU A 73 -2.76 4.67 -3.95
N ALA A 74 -3.35 3.55 -3.51
CA ALA A 74 -2.60 2.33 -3.23
C ALA A 74 -1.90 1.78 -4.48
N LEU A 75 -2.55 1.83 -5.65
CA LEU A 75 -1.94 1.40 -6.91
C LEU A 75 -0.74 2.28 -7.29
N LEU A 76 -0.88 3.60 -7.16
CA LEU A 76 0.23 4.52 -7.43
C LEU A 76 1.41 4.27 -6.47
N ASN A 77 1.12 4.10 -5.17
CA ASN A 77 2.13 3.76 -4.17
C ASN A 77 2.81 2.44 -4.51
N ASN A 78 2.07 1.37 -4.83
CA ASN A 78 2.66 0.08 -5.22
C ASN A 78 3.61 0.18 -6.42
N ILE A 79 3.30 1.01 -7.42
CA ILE A 79 4.19 1.21 -8.59
C ILE A 79 5.51 1.86 -8.17
N ILE A 80 5.45 2.88 -7.29
CA ILE A 80 6.63 3.57 -6.78
C ILE A 80 7.42 2.63 -5.87
N GLU A 81 6.74 1.90 -4.99
CA GLU A 81 7.32 1.01 -3.98
C GLU A 81 8.14 -0.10 -4.63
N ILE A 82 7.59 -0.79 -5.64
CA ILE A 82 8.33 -1.83 -6.38
C ILE A 82 9.66 -1.30 -6.94
N ARG A 83 9.72 -0.03 -7.37
CA ARG A 83 10.94 0.58 -7.89
C ARG A 83 11.90 0.98 -6.77
N LEU A 84 11.38 1.53 -5.68
CA LEU A 84 12.18 1.92 -4.52
C LEU A 84 12.77 0.70 -3.82
N ASP A 85 12.00 -0.36 -3.64
CA ASP A 85 12.46 -1.63 -3.08
C ASP A 85 13.54 -2.26 -3.95
N ALA A 86 13.31 -2.35 -5.27
CA ALA A 86 14.33 -2.87 -6.18
C ALA A 86 15.63 -2.04 -6.11
N TYR A 87 15.53 -0.72 -6.01
CA TYR A 87 16.69 0.16 -5.85
C TYR A 87 17.38 -0.06 -4.48
N LYS A 88 16.61 -0.23 -3.41
CA LYS A 88 17.11 -0.53 -2.06
C LYS A 88 17.87 -1.86 -2.06
N PHE A 89 17.31 -2.93 -2.64
CA PHE A 89 17.95 -4.24 -2.78
C PHE A 89 19.25 -4.21 -3.59
N VAL A 90 19.33 -3.38 -4.63
CA VAL A 90 20.53 -3.29 -5.48
C VAL A 90 21.63 -2.41 -4.87
N THR A 91 21.28 -1.41 -4.06
CA THR A 91 22.26 -0.38 -3.63
C THR A 91 22.56 -0.34 -2.13
N GLN A 92 21.69 -0.84 -1.26
CA GLN A 92 21.84 -0.75 0.20
C GLN A 92 22.15 -2.09 0.87
N TRP A 93 21.64 -3.18 0.30
CA TRP A 93 21.77 -4.52 0.87
C TRP A 93 22.89 -5.31 0.20
N ARG A 94 23.59 -6.14 0.99
CA ARG A 94 24.46 -7.17 0.45
C ARG A 94 23.62 -8.27 -0.21
N ARG A 95 24.09 -8.82 -1.33
CA ARG A 95 23.40 -9.90 -2.06
C ARG A 95 23.07 -11.08 -1.13
N PRO A 96 21.78 -11.38 -0.89
CA PRO A 96 21.39 -12.51 -0.06
C PRO A 96 21.65 -13.83 -0.79
N LEU A 97 21.83 -14.90 -0.02
CA LEU A 97 21.88 -16.25 -0.59
C LEU A 97 20.47 -16.65 -1.05
N PRO A 98 20.32 -17.20 -2.26
CA PRO A 98 19.03 -17.61 -2.76
C PRO A 98 18.46 -18.75 -1.90
N ALA A 99 17.40 -18.47 -1.16
CA ALA A 99 16.60 -19.47 -0.47
C ALA A 99 15.38 -19.82 -1.32
N ARG A 100 15.04 -21.11 -1.40
CA ARG A 100 13.79 -21.54 -2.04
C ARG A 100 12.68 -21.51 -0.99
N ALA A 101 11.59 -20.80 -1.29
CA ALA A 101 10.36 -20.82 -0.53
C ALA A 101 9.22 -21.27 -1.47
N THR A 102 8.34 -22.13 -0.98
CA THR A 102 7.15 -22.62 -1.71
C THR A 102 5.99 -21.65 -1.69
N ASP A 103 5.98 -20.78 -0.68
CA ASP A 103 4.87 -19.92 -0.32
C ASP A 103 5.36 -18.69 0.45
N ILE A 104 4.48 -17.70 0.56
CA ILE A 104 4.74 -16.45 1.31
C ILE A 104 4.76 -16.70 2.84
N GLY A 105 4.32 -17.89 3.29
CA GLY A 105 4.26 -18.29 4.68
C GLY A 105 3.05 -17.73 5.41
N ILE A 106 3.27 -17.30 6.67
CA ILE A 106 2.22 -16.86 7.60
C ILE A 106 1.42 -15.65 7.11
N TRP A 107 2.01 -14.86 6.22
CA TRP A 107 1.39 -13.66 5.66
C TRP A 107 0.11 -13.97 4.88
N LEU A 108 0.00 -15.16 4.28
CA LEU A 108 -1.24 -15.55 3.58
C LEU A 108 -2.41 -15.64 4.57
N GLY A 109 -2.23 -16.30 5.72
CA GLY A 109 -3.27 -16.39 6.75
C GLY A 109 -3.62 -15.03 7.36
N ILE A 110 -2.64 -14.12 7.47
CA ILE A 110 -2.88 -12.75 7.93
C ILE A 110 -3.75 -11.97 6.92
N LEU A 111 -3.42 -12.06 5.62
CA LEU A 111 -4.18 -11.42 4.56
C LEU A 111 -5.62 -11.95 4.48
N GLU A 112 -5.82 -13.26 4.63
CA GLU A 112 -7.15 -13.87 4.71
C GLU A 112 -7.95 -13.34 5.90
N GLY A 113 -7.33 -13.27 7.08
CA GLY A 113 -7.96 -12.71 8.28
C GLY A 113 -8.36 -11.24 8.12
N ILE A 114 -7.49 -10.42 7.53
CA ILE A 114 -7.79 -9.01 7.21
C ILE A 114 -8.94 -8.93 6.18
N GLY A 115 -8.96 -9.81 5.18
CA GLY A 115 -10.03 -9.86 4.18
C GLY A 115 -11.40 -10.13 4.80
N ILE A 116 -11.50 -11.12 5.69
CA ILE A 116 -12.75 -11.42 6.42
C ILE A 116 -13.16 -10.22 7.29
N LEU A 117 -12.21 -9.63 8.02
CA LEU A 117 -12.47 -8.47 8.87
C LEU A 117 -12.95 -7.27 8.05
N ALA A 118 -12.40 -7.05 6.85
CA ALA A 118 -12.79 -5.98 5.96
C ALA A 118 -14.25 -6.12 5.50
N VAL A 119 -14.71 -7.33 5.17
CA VAL A 119 -16.13 -7.55 4.79
C VAL A 119 -17.05 -7.18 5.95
N ILE A 120 -16.75 -7.66 7.16
CA ILE A 120 -17.54 -7.38 8.37
C ILE A 120 -17.56 -5.87 8.65
N THR A 121 -16.40 -5.22 8.60
CA THR A 121 -16.27 -3.80 8.92
C THR A 121 -17.01 -2.92 7.92
N ASN A 122 -16.86 -3.18 6.61
CA ASN A 122 -17.59 -2.42 5.59
C ASN A 122 -19.11 -2.62 5.69
N ALA A 123 -19.58 -3.83 6.03
CA ALA A 123 -21.00 -4.06 6.27
C ALA A 123 -21.52 -3.23 7.46
N PHE A 124 -20.77 -3.15 8.56
CA PHE A 124 -21.11 -2.29 9.69
C PHE A 124 -21.09 -0.80 9.35
N VAL A 125 -20.11 -0.35 8.56
CA VAL A 125 -20.04 1.05 8.08
C VAL A 125 -21.28 1.41 7.28
N ILE A 126 -21.72 0.54 6.37
CA ILE A 126 -22.94 0.77 5.59
C ILE A 126 -24.18 0.73 6.49
N ALA A 127 -24.25 -0.19 7.44
CA ALA A 127 -25.44 -0.35 8.26
C ALA A 127 -25.64 0.75 9.31
N ILE A 128 -24.57 1.17 9.98
CA ILE A 128 -24.65 2.09 11.12
C ILE A 128 -24.37 3.54 10.71
N THR A 129 -23.44 3.76 9.79
CA THR A 129 -22.96 5.12 9.46
C THR A 129 -23.64 5.69 8.22
N SER A 130 -24.16 4.87 7.31
CA SER A 130 -24.82 5.36 6.10
C SER A 130 -26.30 5.61 6.32
N ASP A 131 -26.81 6.72 5.77
CA ASP A 131 -28.26 7.01 5.67
C ASP A 131 -29.00 6.06 4.72
N TYR A 132 -28.33 5.02 4.22
CA TYR A 132 -28.88 4.04 3.31
C TYR A 132 -30.09 3.29 3.90
N ILE A 133 -29.97 2.78 5.13
CA ILE A 133 -31.06 2.00 5.76
C ILE A 133 -32.30 2.85 6.03
N PRO A 134 -32.22 4.04 6.67
CA PRO A 134 -33.39 4.88 6.91
C PRO A 134 -34.10 5.29 5.61
N ARG A 135 -33.32 5.63 4.57
CA ARG A 135 -33.86 6.05 3.27
C ARG A 135 -34.56 4.90 2.54
N PHE A 136 -33.97 3.71 2.59
CA PHE A 136 -34.57 2.50 2.00
C PHE A 136 -35.88 2.11 2.70
N VAL A 137 -35.91 2.14 4.04
CA VAL A 137 -37.13 1.87 4.81
C VAL A 137 -38.21 2.92 4.51
N TYR A 138 -37.83 4.20 4.40
CA TYR A 138 -38.77 5.27 4.08
C TYR A 138 -39.41 5.08 2.71
N GLU A 139 -38.62 4.78 1.67
CA GLU A 139 -39.14 4.54 0.32
C GLU A 139 -40.10 3.35 0.27
N TYR A 140 -39.78 2.26 0.97
CA TYR A 140 -40.61 1.06 0.99
C TYR A 140 -41.92 1.22 1.78
N LYS A 141 -41.91 1.95 2.90
CA LYS A 141 -43.08 2.09 3.79
C LYS A 141 -43.90 3.36 3.62
N TYR A 142 -43.26 4.47 3.26
CA TYR A 142 -43.86 5.80 3.25
C TYR A 142 -43.67 6.54 1.91
N GLY A 143 -43.14 5.85 0.89
CA GLY A 143 -42.90 6.41 -0.43
C GLY A 143 -44.20 6.72 -1.18
N PRO A 144 -44.17 7.63 -2.17
CA PRO A 144 -45.35 8.00 -2.96
C PRO A 144 -46.04 6.81 -3.63
N CYS A 145 -45.28 5.75 -3.93
CA CYS A 145 -45.77 4.52 -4.57
C CYS A 145 -46.26 3.45 -3.58
N ALA A 146 -45.98 3.56 -2.27
CA ALA A 146 -46.39 2.56 -1.27
C ALA A 146 -47.93 2.53 -1.12
N ASN A 147 -48.58 3.69 -1.28
CA ASN A 147 -50.03 3.84 -1.20
C ASN A 147 -50.79 3.12 -2.33
N HIS A 148 -50.13 2.77 -3.44
CA HIS A 148 -50.77 2.02 -4.55
C HIS A 148 -50.87 0.51 -4.29
N VAL A 149 -50.11 -0.03 -3.33
CA VAL A 149 -50.20 -1.44 -2.96
C VAL A 149 -51.36 -1.67 -1.99
N GLU A 150 -51.60 -0.75 -1.05
CA GLU A 150 -52.73 -0.84 -0.10
C GLU A 150 -54.10 -0.52 -0.73
N GLN A 151 -54.17 0.16 -1.88
CA GLN A 151 -55.45 0.49 -2.55
C GLN A 151 -55.96 -0.59 -3.52
N ASN A 152 -55.17 -1.65 -3.77
CA ASN A 152 -55.53 -2.74 -4.70
C ASN A 152 -55.86 -4.08 -3.99
N GLU A 153 -56.02 -4.08 -2.66
CA GLU A 153 -56.62 -5.16 -1.87
C GLU A 153 -58.04 -4.81 -1.42
#